data_AF-A0A0D1C4V1-F1
#
_entry.id   AF-A0A0D1C4V1-F1
#
_cell.length_a   1.000
_cell.length_b   1.000
_cell.length_c   1.000
_cell.angle_alpha   90.00
_cell.angle_beta   90.00
_cell.angle_gamma   90.00
#
_symmetry.space_group_name_H-M   'P 1'
#
loop_
_entity.id
_entity.type
_entity.pdbx_description
1 polymer ?
#
loop_
_entity_poly.entity_id
_entity_poly.type
_entity_poly.pdbx_seq_one_letter_code
_entity_poly.pdbx_strand_id
1 'polypeptide(L)'
;MLIALIGAACAGKASVAHYLVEQHGFQMLRIGAVNCTDRDALELTLESSKHMLDYVTDHWETRFVTLDLTSALDLDAFIKRPFVLCVEVAAPVWMRWQRYSRKHGRIELEQFVRLDDELCYGTADSDVNLERDACVPVLARASSSGSLIGTNGIVDNLSAVSLRDSCKRISTSPTTGLTGLRRLTHLSIHNSFSDLSQLHVHLTHLNLTSTERLRPCWDTYFLKLCNLASLRSNCMKRRVGAVLVSSNRILATGYNGTPSGLRNCNQGGCARCNNTLPTSTSTNTPRAGSSACGQNLDECLCLHAEENALLEAGRAKISSNATMYCNTCPCLRCAVKIIQTGIRHVVYQLEYSMDARTKTIFQEAGVEIRQCHLDA
;
A
#
# COMPACT_ATOMS: atom_id res chain seq x y z
N MET A 1 -1.19 2.52 -20.83
CA MET A 1 -0.51 2.22 -19.54
C MET A 1 0.99 2.41 -19.73
N LEU A 2 1.65 3.16 -18.85
CA LEU A 2 3.11 3.26 -18.81
C LEU A 2 3.64 2.62 -17.52
N ILE A 3 4.61 1.72 -17.63
CA ILE A 3 5.36 1.19 -16.48
C ILE A 3 6.75 1.84 -16.47
N ALA A 4 7.03 2.64 -15.45
CA ALA A 4 8.36 3.18 -15.18
C ALA A 4 9.09 2.24 -14.23
N LEU A 5 10.19 1.65 -14.69
CA LEU A 5 10.99 0.69 -13.91
C LEU A 5 12.21 1.38 -13.30
N ILE A 6 12.21 1.53 -11.98
CA ILE A 6 13.34 2.05 -11.21
C ILE A 6 13.97 0.95 -10.36
N GLY A 7 15.13 1.21 -9.75
CA GLY A 7 15.82 0.23 -8.91
C GLY A 7 17.32 0.27 -9.05
N ALA A 8 18.01 -0.48 -8.20
CA ALA A 8 19.46 -0.45 -8.11
C ALA A 8 20.17 -1.15 -9.30
N ALA A 9 21.49 -0.98 -9.39
CA ALA A 9 22.31 -1.66 -10.39
C ALA A 9 22.17 -3.18 -10.26
N CYS A 10 22.06 -3.89 -11.39
CA CYS A 10 21.94 -5.36 -11.47
C CYS A 10 20.73 -5.98 -10.71
N ALA A 11 19.72 -5.19 -10.34
CA ALA A 11 18.50 -5.71 -9.73
C ALA A 11 17.59 -6.49 -10.70
N GLY A 12 17.80 -6.35 -12.01
CA GLY A 12 17.04 -7.08 -13.04
C GLY A 12 15.94 -6.25 -13.72
N LYS A 13 15.97 -4.91 -13.62
CA LYS A 13 15.01 -4.02 -14.28
C LYS A 13 14.87 -4.30 -15.79
N ALA A 14 16.00 -4.46 -16.48
CA ALA A 14 16.01 -4.78 -17.90
C ALA A 14 15.29 -6.11 -18.18
N SER A 15 15.51 -7.14 -17.36
CA SER A 15 14.82 -8.43 -17.50
C SER A 15 13.30 -8.29 -17.31
N VAL A 16 12.85 -7.48 -16.36
CA VAL A 16 11.41 -7.17 -16.19
C VAL A 16 10.87 -6.42 -17.40
N ALA A 17 11.62 -5.45 -17.94
CA ALA A 17 11.22 -4.71 -19.13
C ALA A 17 11.10 -5.62 -20.36
N HIS A 18 12.08 -6.50 -20.59
CA HIS A 18 12.03 -7.51 -21.65
C HIS A 18 10.84 -8.45 -21.50
N TYR A 19 10.56 -8.93 -20.28
CA TYR A 19 9.37 -9.74 -20.01
C TYR A 19 8.08 -9.00 -20.41
N LEU A 20 7.95 -7.71 -20.11
CA LEU A 20 6.78 -6.92 -20.49
C LEU A 20 6.67 -6.73 -22.01
N VAL A 21 7.79 -6.51 -22.70
CA VAL A 21 7.82 -6.36 -24.16
C VAL A 21 7.43 -7.69 -24.83
N GLU A 22 8.11 -8.79 -24.47
CA GLU A 22 7.96 -10.09 -25.13
C GLU A 22 6.63 -10.78 -24.79
N GLN A 23 6.21 -10.76 -23.52
CA GLN A 23 5.05 -11.54 -23.06
C GLN A 23 3.75 -10.74 -23.03
N HIS A 24 3.84 -9.40 -22.96
CA HIS A 24 2.67 -8.54 -22.77
C HIS A 24 2.53 -7.45 -23.82
N GLY A 25 3.39 -7.44 -24.85
CA GLY A 25 3.32 -6.54 -26.00
C GLY A 25 3.57 -5.07 -25.66
N PHE A 26 4.39 -4.80 -24.64
CA PHE A 26 4.79 -3.43 -24.32
C PHE A 26 5.79 -2.90 -25.35
N GLN A 27 5.71 -1.60 -25.63
CA GLN A 27 6.73 -0.88 -26.39
C GLN A 27 7.74 -0.23 -25.43
N MET A 28 9.03 -0.42 -25.69
CA MET A 28 10.11 0.20 -24.92
C MET A 28 10.27 1.67 -25.31
N LEU A 29 10.32 2.56 -24.32
CA LEU A 29 10.58 3.98 -24.53
C LEU A 29 11.93 4.37 -23.95
N ARG A 30 12.74 5.06 -24.74
CA ARG A 30 14.05 5.59 -24.36
C ARG A 30 14.13 7.09 -24.45
N ILE A 31 14.99 7.69 -23.62
CA ILE A 31 15.40 9.09 -23.71
C ILE A 31 16.80 9.14 -24.30
N GLY A 32 16.97 9.78 -25.46
CA GLY A 32 18.26 9.87 -26.13
C GLY A 32 18.22 10.69 -27.42
N ALA A 33 19.38 10.83 -28.06
CA ALA A 33 19.44 11.44 -29.38
C ALA A 33 18.69 10.56 -30.39
N VAL A 34 17.75 11.14 -31.14
CA VAL A 34 16.96 10.43 -32.14
C VAL A 34 17.89 10.08 -33.30
N ASN A 35 18.34 8.83 -33.37
CA ASN A 35 19.06 8.32 -34.53
C ASN A 35 18.04 7.87 -35.57
N CYS A 36 18.05 8.50 -36.75
CA CYS A 36 17.08 8.27 -37.82
C CYS A 36 17.16 6.87 -38.48
N THR A 37 18.01 5.97 -37.98
CA THR A 37 18.44 4.74 -38.66
C THR A 37 17.88 3.44 -38.09
N ASP A 38 17.33 3.42 -36.87
CA ASP A 38 16.71 2.22 -36.31
C ASP A 38 15.19 2.43 -36.14
N ARG A 39 14.40 1.83 -37.02
CA ARG A 39 12.97 1.61 -36.80
C ARG A 39 12.77 0.18 -36.30
N ASP A 40 13.33 -0.15 -35.14
CA ASP A 40 12.87 -1.32 -34.41
C ASP A 40 11.46 -1.03 -33.92
N ALA A 41 10.47 -1.79 -34.39
CA ALA A 41 9.06 -1.56 -34.07
C ALA A 41 8.73 -1.63 -32.56
N LEU A 42 9.64 -2.20 -31.77
CA LEU A 42 9.50 -2.45 -30.33
C LEU A 42 10.15 -1.38 -29.44
N GLU A 43 11.03 -0.53 -29.97
CA GLU A 43 11.76 0.49 -29.21
C GLU A 43 11.63 1.87 -29.86
N LEU A 44 11.22 2.87 -29.08
CA LEU A 44 11.07 4.25 -29.53
C LEU A 44 11.93 5.18 -28.69
N THR A 45 12.84 5.90 -29.34
CA THR A 45 13.67 6.92 -28.70
C THR A 45 13.03 8.30 -28.84
N LEU A 46 12.95 9.02 -27.73
CA LEU A 46 12.42 10.38 -27.62
C LEU A 46 13.49 11.31 -27.08
N GLU A 47 13.47 12.58 -27.49
CA GLU A 47 14.57 13.52 -27.20
C GLU A 47 14.67 13.92 -25.72
N SER A 48 13.55 13.93 -24.99
CA SER A 48 13.50 14.39 -23.60
C SER A 48 12.41 13.70 -22.78
N SER A 49 12.53 13.75 -21.45
CA SER A 49 11.49 13.26 -20.53
C SER A 49 10.15 13.97 -20.75
N LYS A 50 10.17 15.26 -21.09
CA LYS A 50 8.97 16.04 -21.42
C LYS A 50 8.31 15.53 -22.71
N HIS A 51 9.08 15.34 -23.78
CA HIS A 51 8.54 14.79 -25.04
C HIS A 51 7.97 13.38 -24.84
N MET A 52 8.60 12.57 -23.98
CA MET A 52 8.05 11.28 -23.57
C MET A 52 6.72 11.41 -22.83
N LEU A 53 6.60 12.35 -21.89
CA LEU A 53 5.36 12.56 -21.16
C LEU A 53 4.22 12.98 -22.10
N ASP A 54 4.50 13.91 -23.01
CA ASP A 54 3.51 14.39 -23.99
C ASP A 54 3.08 13.23 -24.92
N TYR A 55 4.04 12.50 -25.50
CA TYR A 55 3.77 11.36 -26.38
C TYR A 55 2.95 10.26 -25.69
N VAL A 56 3.32 9.85 -24.48
CA VAL A 56 2.60 8.81 -23.74
C VAL A 56 1.20 9.29 -23.35
N THR A 57 1.03 10.59 -23.07
CA THR A 57 -0.29 11.15 -22.75
C THR A 57 -1.22 11.08 -23.96
N ASP A 58 -0.73 11.40 -25.16
CA ASP A 58 -1.51 11.30 -26.40
C ASP A 58 -1.85 9.84 -26.76
N HIS A 59 -1.00 8.88 -26.35
CA HIS A 59 -1.13 7.46 -26.64
C HIS A 59 -1.43 6.62 -25.39
N TRP A 60 -2.15 7.17 -24.41
CA TRP A 60 -2.28 6.58 -23.06
C TRP A 60 -2.89 5.17 -23.02
N GLU A 61 -3.64 4.77 -24.06
CA GLU A 61 -4.21 3.42 -24.23
C GLU A 61 -3.14 2.37 -24.59
N THR A 62 -2.04 2.79 -25.20
CA THR A 62 -0.92 1.92 -25.58
C THR A 62 -0.10 1.50 -24.35
N ARG A 63 0.54 0.33 -24.42
CA ARG A 63 1.38 -0.22 -23.33
C ARG A 63 2.83 0.16 -23.54
N PHE A 64 3.38 0.94 -22.62
CA PHE A 64 4.75 1.43 -22.67
C PHE A 64 5.53 1.01 -21.43
N VAL A 65 6.84 0.79 -21.60
CA VAL A 65 7.77 0.56 -20.50
C VAL A 65 9.01 1.43 -20.69
N THR A 66 9.55 1.98 -19.60
CA THR A 66 10.79 2.77 -19.65
C THR A 66 11.66 2.51 -18.43
N LEU A 67 12.97 2.65 -18.62
CA LEU A 67 14.03 2.52 -17.60
C LEU A 67 14.72 3.87 -17.32
N ASP A 68 14.35 4.92 -18.05
CA ASP A 68 15.18 6.12 -18.19
C ASP A 68 14.72 7.26 -17.26
N LEU A 69 13.58 7.10 -16.57
CA LEU A 69 13.09 8.03 -15.55
C LEU A 69 13.87 7.87 -14.24
N THR A 70 15.05 8.51 -14.18
CA THR A 70 16.00 8.39 -13.07
C THR A 70 16.01 9.61 -12.12
N SER A 71 15.31 10.68 -12.46
CA SER A 71 15.18 11.89 -11.64
C SER A 71 13.82 11.94 -10.92
N ALA A 72 13.80 12.42 -9.68
CA ALA A 72 12.56 12.57 -8.91
C ALA A 72 11.61 13.59 -9.55
N LEU A 73 12.16 14.66 -10.14
CA LEU A 73 11.37 15.69 -10.82
C LEU A 73 10.67 15.14 -12.06
N ASP A 74 11.39 14.35 -12.86
CA ASP A 74 10.79 13.69 -14.03
C ASP A 74 9.72 12.71 -13.56
N LEU A 75 10.05 11.79 -12.65
CA LEU A 75 9.11 10.78 -12.19
C LEU A 75 7.84 11.39 -11.57
N ASP A 76 7.96 12.45 -10.76
CA ASP A 76 6.83 13.17 -10.15
C ASP A 76 5.86 13.76 -11.21
N ALA A 77 6.38 14.19 -12.36
CA ALA A 77 5.54 14.68 -13.45
C ALA A 77 4.69 13.57 -14.07
N PHE A 78 5.23 12.34 -14.17
CA PHE A 78 4.55 11.19 -14.75
C PHE A 78 3.53 10.57 -13.79
N ILE A 79 3.87 10.35 -12.52
CA ILE A 79 2.99 9.62 -11.57
C ILE A 79 1.65 10.32 -11.29
N LYS A 80 1.54 11.62 -11.61
CA LYS A 80 0.28 12.37 -11.55
C LYS A 80 -0.76 11.86 -12.56
N ARG A 81 -0.35 11.08 -13.55
CA ARG A 81 -1.22 10.54 -14.59
C ARG A 81 -1.80 9.19 -14.17
N PRO A 82 -3.11 8.97 -14.35
CA PRO A 82 -3.80 7.76 -13.87
C PRO A 82 -3.43 6.48 -14.64
N PHE A 83 -2.61 6.57 -15.69
CA PHE A 83 -2.15 5.45 -16.50
C PHE A 83 -0.69 5.07 -16.24
N VAL A 84 0.00 5.74 -15.30
CA VAL A 84 1.41 5.53 -14.99
C VAL A 84 1.54 4.68 -13.73
N LEU A 85 2.33 3.61 -13.82
CA LEU A 85 2.72 2.76 -12.70
C LEU A 85 4.24 2.83 -12.51
N CYS A 86 4.71 3.36 -11.39
CA CYS A 86 6.12 3.31 -11.04
C CYS A 86 6.42 2.04 -10.22
N VAL A 87 7.32 1.20 -10.72
CA VAL A 87 7.69 -0.09 -10.14
C VAL A 87 9.17 -0.09 -9.80
N GLU A 88 9.50 -0.33 -8.53
CA GLU A 88 10.87 -0.61 -8.12
C GLU A 88 11.20 -2.08 -8.35
N VAL A 89 12.37 -2.36 -8.90
CA VAL A 89 12.97 -3.69 -8.89
C VAL A 89 14.16 -3.69 -7.94
N ALA A 90 14.01 -4.39 -6.83
CA ALA A 90 15.02 -4.60 -5.81
C ALA A 90 15.58 -6.03 -5.90
N ALA A 91 16.82 -6.23 -5.44
CA ALA A 91 17.40 -7.56 -5.27
C ALA A 91 18.46 -7.54 -4.16
N PRO A 92 18.72 -8.68 -3.48
CA PRO A 92 19.76 -8.78 -2.47
C PRO A 92 21.12 -8.31 -2.99
N VAL A 93 21.85 -7.52 -2.20
CA VAL A 93 23.16 -6.92 -2.57
C VAL A 93 24.12 -8.00 -3.09
N TRP A 94 24.22 -9.12 -2.38
CA TRP A 94 25.06 -10.25 -2.78
C TRP A 94 24.74 -10.76 -4.20
N MET A 95 23.46 -10.92 -4.52
CA MET A 95 23.02 -11.38 -5.84
C MET A 95 23.28 -10.33 -6.93
N ARG A 96 23.09 -9.05 -6.61
CA ARG A 96 23.40 -7.94 -7.54
C ARG A 96 24.90 -7.88 -7.84
N TRP A 97 25.74 -8.06 -6.83
CA TRP A 97 27.19 -8.15 -6.98
C TRP A 97 27.61 -9.32 -7.87
N GLN A 98 27.03 -10.52 -7.67
CA GLN A 98 27.31 -11.68 -8.53
C GLN A 98 26.92 -11.42 -9.99
N ARG A 99 25.74 -10.84 -10.22
CA ARG A 99 25.26 -10.47 -11.57
C ARG A 99 26.14 -9.40 -12.22
N TYR A 100 26.55 -8.39 -11.45
CA TYR A 100 27.48 -7.35 -11.90
C TYR A 100 28.82 -7.96 -12.30
N SER A 101 29.39 -8.81 -11.44
CA SER A 101 30.69 -9.44 -11.65
C SER A 101 30.73 -10.32 -12.91
N ARG A 102 29.63 -11.04 -13.19
CA ARG A 102 29.48 -11.84 -14.41
C ARG A 102 29.42 -10.99 -15.68
N LYS A 103 28.80 -9.80 -15.61
CA LYS A 103 28.56 -8.94 -16.78
C LYS A 103 29.72 -7.97 -17.07
N HIS A 104 30.31 -7.39 -16.03
CA HIS A 104 31.28 -6.29 -16.14
C HIS A 104 32.70 -6.68 -15.68
N GLY A 105 32.93 -7.94 -15.33
CA GLY A 105 34.20 -8.42 -14.80
C GLY A 105 34.25 -8.41 -13.27
N ARG A 106 35.26 -9.08 -12.71
CA ARG A 106 35.37 -9.32 -11.25
C ARG A 106 35.63 -8.00 -10.51
N ILE A 107 34.69 -7.61 -9.65
CA ILE A 107 34.81 -6.51 -8.69
C ILE A 107 34.80 -7.07 -7.26
N GLU A 108 35.54 -6.46 -6.34
CA GLU A 108 35.44 -6.83 -4.92
C GLU A 108 34.09 -6.41 -4.34
N LEU A 109 33.60 -7.17 -3.36
CA LEU A 109 32.29 -6.89 -2.75
C LEU A 109 32.27 -5.51 -2.09
N GLU A 110 33.34 -5.11 -1.40
CA GLU A 110 33.43 -3.80 -0.75
C GLU A 110 33.29 -2.65 -1.77
N GLN A 111 34.00 -2.74 -2.90
CA GLN A 111 33.92 -1.75 -3.95
C GLN A 111 32.52 -1.69 -4.58
N PHE A 112 31.86 -2.83 -4.75
CA PHE A 112 30.48 -2.87 -5.24
C PHE A 112 29.49 -2.24 -4.25
N VAL A 113 29.64 -2.48 -2.95
CA VAL A 113 28.79 -1.88 -1.92
C VAL A 113 28.94 -0.36 -1.92
N ARG A 114 30.16 0.17 -2.03
CA ARG A 114 30.38 1.63 -2.13
C ARG A 114 29.69 2.25 -3.35
N LEU A 115 29.85 1.63 -4.52
CA LEU A 115 29.15 2.06 -5.74
C LEU A 115 27.63 2.00 -5.59
N ASP A 116 27.12 0.97 -4.92
CA ASP A 116 25.69 0.83 -4.68
C ASP A 116 25.14 1.88 -3.72
N ASP A 117 25.87 2.21 -2.66
CA ASP A 117 25.50 3.25 -1.71
C ASP A 117 25.45 4.62 -2.40
N GLU A 118 26.44 4.96 -3.23
CA GLU A 118 26.43 6.19 -4.03
C GLU A 118 25.20 6.28 -4.95
N LEU A 119 24.82 5.17 -5.62
CA LEU A 119 23.63 5.13 -6.47
C LEU A 119 22.32 5.18 -5.67
N CYS A 120 22.29 4.57 -4.48
CA CYS A 120 21.08 4.47 -3.67
C CYS A 120 20.79 5.72 -2.85
N TYR A 121 21.82 6.35 -2.31
CA TYR A 121 21.72 7.46 -1.36
C TYR A 121 22.21 8.79 -1.94
N GLY A 122 22.88 8.76 -3.10
CA GLY A 122 23.61 9.90 -3.64
C GLY A 122 25.01 9.98 -3.04
N THR A 123 25.87 10.78 -3.65
CA THR A 123 27.15 11.15 -3.05
C THR A 123 26.89 12.09 -1.88
N ALA A 124 27.45 11.81 -0.70
CA ALA A 124 27.55 12.83 0.33
C ALA A 124 28.37 13.98 -0.27
N ASP A 125 27.84 15.21 -0.31
CA ASP A 125 28.60 16.39 -0.73
C ASP A 125 29.85 16.50 0.17
N SER A 126 30.99 16.01 -0.31
CA SER A 126 32.28 16.17 0.37
C SER A 126 32.89 17.56 0.16
N ASP A 127 32.15 18.50 -0.44
CA ASP A 127 32.59 19.87 -0.74
C ASP A 127 31.61 20.95 -0.25
N VAL A 128 31.02 20.79 0.94
CA VAL A 128 30.59 21.98 1.70
C VAL A 128 31.83 22.54 2.39
N ASN A 129 32.47 23.52 1.75
CA ASN A 129 33.47 24.38 2.38
C ASN A 129 32.92 24.83 3.75
N LEU A 130 33.50 24.27 4.81
CA LEU A 130 33.36 24.73 6.19
C LEU A 130 34.03 26.09 6.30
N GLU A 131 33.41 27.13 5.74
CA GLU A 131 33.57 28.46 6.31
C GLU A 131 32.86 28.45 7.66
N ARG A 132 33.70 28.63 8.67
CA ARG A 132 33.38 28.83 10.07
C ARG A 132 32.15 29.74 10.22
N ASP A 133 31.02 29.16 10.58
CA ASP A 133 30.13 29.77 11.55
C ASP A 133 29.51 28.70 12.45
N ALA A 134 29.68 28.92 13.73
CA ALA A 134 29.51 27.94 14.79
C ALA A 134 28.05 27.60 15.03
N CYS A 135 27.69 26.31 14.90
CA CYS A 135 26.87 25.61 15.89
C CYS A 135 26.99 24.08 15.67
N VAL A 136 28.04 23.49 16.22
CA VAL A 136 28.20 22.03 16.28
C VAL A 136 27.32 21.51 17.43
N PRO A 137 26.36 20.60 17.21
CA PRO A 137 25.76 19.89 18.32
C PRO A 137 26.78 18.88 18.85
N VAL A 138 27.36 19.22 19.99
CA VAL A 138 28.13 18.30 20.84
C VAL A 138 27.22 17.12 21.19
N LEU A 139 27.70 15.90 20.95
CA LEU A 139 27.13 14.67 21.50
C LEU A 139 27.21 14.75 23.04
N ALA A 140 26.15 15.26 23.66
CA ALA A 140 26.01 15.25 25.10
C ALA A 140 25.82 13.80 25.57
N ARG A 141 26.82 13.28 26.27
CA ARG A 141 26.66 12.13 27.16
C ARG A 141 25.68 12.53 28.27
N ALA A 142 24.44 12.08 28.16
CA ALA A 142 23.52 12.06 29.28
C ALA A 142 23.32 10.61 29.73
N SER A 143 23.91 10.28 30.87
CA SER A 143 23.55 9.10 31.65
C SER A 143 22.17 9.34 32.27
N SER A 144 21.17 8.56 31.89
CA SER A 144 20.04 8.27 32.76
C SER A 144 19.43 6.91 32.42
N SER A 145 19.44 6.07 33.44
CA SER A 145 18.97 4.71 33.49
C SER A 145 17.47 4.61 33.24
N GLY A 146 17.06 3.75 32.31
CA GLY A 146 15.67 3.39 32.07
C GLY A 146 15.61 2.25 31.07
N SER A 147 15.30 1.05 31.55
CA SER A 147 15.22 -0.21 30.81
C SER A 147 14.46 -0.08 29.48
N LEU A 148 15.16 -0.30 28.36
CA LEU A 148 14.56 -0.44 27.03
C LEU A 148 14.68 -1.91 26.59
N ILE A 149 13.73 -2.71 27.07
CA ILE A 149 13.31 -3.93 26.37
C ILE A 149 11.90 -3.67 25.86
N GLY A 150 11.81 -3.38 24.57
CA GLY A 150 10.59 -3.32 23.79
C GLY A 150 10.94 -3.75 22.38
N THR A 151 10.61 -4.99 22.03
CA THR A 151 10.79 -5.55 20.70
C THR A 151 9.96 -4.74 19.69
N ASN A 152 10.60 -4.38 18.57
CA ASN A 152 10.06 -3.69 17.38
C ASN A 152 10.11 -2.15 17.38
N GLY A 153 11.29 -1.59 17.66
CA GLY A 153 11.57 -0.15 17.55
C GLY A 153 11.46 0.42 16.13
N ILE A 154 10.29 0.93 15.78
CA ILE A 154 10.12 2.00 14.79
C ILE A 154 9.46 3.16 15.53
N VAL A 155 10.23 4.24 15.71
CA VAL A 155 9.70 5.53 16.13
C VAL A 155 9.56 6.35 14.85
N ASP A 156 8.34 6.47 14.35
CA ASP A 156 8.02 7.30 13.19
C ASP A 156 8.28 8.77 13.53
N ASN A 157 9.26 9.39 12.88
CA ASN A 157 9.31 10.84 12.79
C ASN A 157 8.71 11.28 11.45
N LEU A 158 7.39 11.44 11.46
CA LEU A 158 6.72 12.37 10.56
C LEU A 158 7.24 13.79 10.87
N SER A 159 8.05 14.33 9.98
CA SER A 159 7.96 15.75 9.68
C SER A 159 7.95 15.91 8.16
N ALA A 160 6.73 16.09 7.65
CA ALA A 160 6.52 16.82 6.42
C ALA A 160 7.09 18.23 6.60
N VAL A 161 8.32 18.45 6.16
CA VAL A 161 8.87 19.80 5.98
C VAL A 161 8.83 20.08 4.48
N SER A 162 8.02 21.09 4.16
CA SER A 162 7.81 21.65 2.84
C SER A 162 9.15 22.05 2.20
N LEU A 163 9.53 21.39 1.10
CA LEU A 163 10.57 21.88 0.22
C LEU A 163 9.95 22.95 -0.68
N ARG A 164 9.94 24.21 -0.22
CA ARG A 164 9.79 25.35 -1.12
C ARG A 164 11.16 25.68 -1.69
N ASP A 165 11.30 25.42 -2.99
CA ASP A 165 12.43 25.85 -3.80
C ASP A 165 12.66 27.35 -3.70
N SER A 166 13.90 27.72 -3.41
CA SER A 166 14.46 29.03 -3.76
C SER A 166 15.97 28.96 -3.80
N CYS A 167 16.53 28.44 -4.90
CA CYS A 167 17.82 28.94 -5.38
C CYS A 167 18.00 28.70 -6.87
N LYS A 168 18.10 29.79 -7.63
CA LYS A 168 18.62 29.82 -8.99
C LYS A 168 20.12 29.48 -8.96
N ARG A 169 20.56 28.43 -9.66
CA ARG A 169 21.83 28.38 -10.43
C ARG A 169 22.01 27.06 -11.20
N ILE A 170 22.05 27.20 -12.54
CA ILE A 170 22.87 26.51 -13.56
C ILE A 170 22.98 24.96 -13.51
N SER A 171 22.28 24.34 -14.48
CA SER A 171 22.50 23.08 -15.21
C SER A 171 23.47 22.03 -14.64
N THR A 172 22.92 21.13 -13.83
CA THR A 172 22.95 19.65 -13.93
C THR A 172 22.12 19.18 -12.74
N SER A 173 20.94 18.60 -12.97
CA SER A 173 20.07 18.16 -11.88
C SER A 173 20.83 17.18 -10.97
N PRO A 174 20.91 17.41 -9.65
CA PRO A 174 21.53 16.45 -8.75
C PRO A 174 20.77 15.13 -8.89
N THR A 175 21.47 14.06 -9.29
CA THR A 175 20.87 12.73 -9.41
C THR A 175 20.30 12.37 -8.05
N THR A 176 18.97 12.39 -7.94
CA THR A 176 18.32 11.96 -6.71
C THR A 176 18.65 10.48 -6.55
N GLY A 177 19.34 10.11 -5.47
CA GLY A 177 19.60 8.70 -5.18
C GLY A 177 18.30 7.89 -5.20
N LEU A 178 18.38 6.59 -5.50
CA LEU A 178 17.22 5.70 -5.60
C LEU A 178 16.25 5.84 -4.41
N THR A 179 16.78 6.10 -3.21
CA THR A 179 16.00 6.30 -1.99
C THR A 179 15.00 7.46 -2.10
N GLY A 180 15.34 8.54 -2.81
CA GLY A 180 14.39 9.63 -3.07
C GLY A 180 13.27 9.22 -4.02
N LEU A 181 13.57 8.38 -5.02
CA LEU A 181 12.59 7.86 -5.97
C LEU A 181 11.63 6.84 -5.33
N ARG A 182 12.06 6.10 -4.31
CA ARG A 182 11.22 5.11 -3.59
C ARG A 182 9.93 5.70 -3.00
N ARG A 183 9.87 7.00 -2.73
CA ARG A 183 8.65 7.65 -2.24
C ARG A 183 7.57 7.75 -3.31
N LEU A 184 7.96 7.63 -4.58
CA LEU A 184 7.10 7.75 -5.75
C LEU A 184 6.73 6.37 -6.34
N THR A 185 7.20 5.28 -5.72
CA THR A 185 6.92 3.92 -6.20
C THR A 185 5.55 3.46 -5.75
N HIS A 186 4.85 2.76 -6.65
CA HIS A 186 3.54 2.16 -6.40
C HIS A 186 3.67 0.70 -5.98
N LEU A 187 4.70 0.02 -6.48
CA LEU A 187 4.95 -1.40 -6.28
C LEU A 187 6.45 -1.66 -6.22
N SER A 188 6.88 -2.62 -5.41
CA SER A 188 8.26 -3.08 -5.35
C SER A 188 8.33 -4.58 -5.63
N ILE A 189 9.22 -4.96 -6.54
CA ILE A 189 9.50 -6.35 -6.93
C ILE A 189 10.82 -6.76 -6.28
N HIS A 190 10.77 -7.80 -5.45
CA HIS A 190 11.97 -8.39 -4.85
C HIS A 190 12.48 -9.54 -5.73
N ASN A 191 13.42 -9.23 -6.63
CA ASN A 191 14.06 -10.20 -7.50
C ASN A 191 15.19 -10.95 -6.78
N SER A 192 14.80 -11.95 -5.99
CA SER A 192 15.70 -12.87 -5.28
C SER A 192 15.96 -14.17 -6.06
N PHE A 193 15.73 -14.19 -7.38
CA PHE A 193 15.82 -15.39 -8.22
C PHE A 193 17.19 -15.51 -8.91
N SER A 194 17.77 -16.71 -8.92
CA SER A 194 19.00 -16.99 -9.69
C SER A 194 18.74 -17.04 -11.19
N ASP A 195 17.55 -17.51 -11.57
CA ASP A 195 17.20 -17.87 -12.94
C ASP A 195 16.04 -17.01 -13.49
N LEU A 196 16.10 -16.74 -14.79
CA LEU A 196 15.13 -15.89 -15.49
C LEU A 196 13.74 -16.54 -15.57
N SER A 197 13.66 -17.86 -15.67
CA SER A 197 12.39 -18.60 -15.68
C SER A 197 11.62 -18.44 -14.37
N GLN A 198 12.30 -18.50 -13.23
CA GLN A 198 11.68 -18.28 -11.91
C GLN A 198 11.17 -16.84 -11.76
N LEU A 199 11.94 -15.87 -12.23
CA LEU A 199 11.50 -14.48 -12.29
C LEU A 199 10.24 -14.33 -13.15
N HIS A 200 10.18 -14.97 -14.32
CA HIS A 200 8.99 -14.92 -15.19
C HIS A 200 7.75 -15.52 -14.53
N VAL A 201 7.88 -16.67 -13.86
CA VAL A 201 6.79 -17.26 -13.08
C VAL A 201 6.29 -16.28 -12.01
N HIS A 202 7.21 -15.65 -11.27
CA HIS A 202 6.87 -14.65 -10.28
C HIS A 202 6.14 -13.43 -10.90
N LEU A 203 6.61 -12.90 -12.02
CA LEU A 203 5.99 -11.77 -12.72
C LEU A 203 4.59 -12.11 -13.26
N THR A 204 4.39 -13.34 -13.74
CA THR A 204 3.08 -13.83 -14.17
C THR A 204 2.08 -13.85 -13.01
N HIS A 205 2.50 -14.33 -11.82
CA HIS A 205 1.65 -14.30 -10.63
C HIS A 205 1.39 -12.88 -10.11
N LEU A 206 2.37 -11.97 -10.22
CA LEU A 206 2.23 -10.58 -9.78
C LEU A 206 1.23 -9.80 -10.65
N ASN A 207 1.05 -10.22 -11.91
CA ASN A 207 0.14 -9.64 -12.90
C ASN A 207 0.29 -8.11 -13.01
N LEU A 208 1.50 -7.67 -13.41
CA LEU A 208 1.84 -6.24 -13.53
C LEU A 208 0.93 -5.45 -14.48
N THR A 209 0.24 -6.13 -15.40
CA THR A 209 -0.64 -5.51 -16.39
C THR A 209 -2.06 -5.25 -15.88
N SER A 210 -2.37 -5.67 -14.63
CA SER A 210 -3.68 -5.44 -14.03
C SER A 210 -3.99 -3.95 -13.88
N THR A 211 -5.10 -3.51 -14.48
CA THR A 211 -5.59 -2.13 -14.40
C THR A 211 -6.10 -1.77 -13.01
N GLU A 212 -6.42 -2.76 -12.16
CA GLU A 212 -6.85 -2.55 -10.76
C GLU A 212 -5.80 -1.78 -9.94
N ARG A 213 -4.53 -1.86 -10.33
CA ARG A 213 -3.42 -1.15 -9.67
C ARG A 213 -3.40 0.35 -10.00
N LEU A 214 -3.88 0.72 -11.19
CA LEU A 214 -3.95 2.09 -11.68
C LEU A 214 -5.27 2.76 -11.31
N ARG A 215 -6.37 2.04 -11.57
CA ARG A 215 -7.73 2.48 -11.29
C ARG A 215 -8.50 1.28 -10.74
N PRO A 216 -8.62 1.17 -9.41
CA PRO A 216 -9.37 0.07 -8.81
C PRO A 216 -10.83 0.12 -9.26
N CYS A 217 -11.45 -1.05 -9.44
CA CYS A 217 -12.90 -1.12 -9.59
C CYS A 217 -13.61 -0.65 -8.32
N TRP A 218 -14.92 -0.44 -8.41
CA TRP A 218 -15.72 0.08 -7.30
C TRP A 218 -15.61 -0.79 -6.04
N ASP A 219 -15.62 -2.12 -6.19
CA ASP A 219 -15.49 -3.02 -5.05
C ASP A 219 -14.15 -2.87 -4.34
N THR A 220 -13.05 -2.91 -5.11
CA THR A 220 -11.69 -2.70 -4.61
C THR A 220 -11.59 -1.35 -3.90
N TYR A 221 -12.15 -0.30 -4.49
CA TYR A 221 -12.17 1.05 -3.90
C TYR A 221 -12.91 1.09 -2.56
N PHE A 222 -14.15 0.59 -2.51
CA PHE A 222 -14.96 0.64 -1.30
C PHE A 222 -14.43 -0.29 -0.20
N LEU A 223 -13.89 -1.45 -0.53
CA LEU A 223 -13.24 -2.34 0.45
C LEU A 223 -11.92 -1.75 0.98
N LYS A 224 -11.13 -1.06 0.15
CA LYS A 224 -9.97 -0.28 0.63
C LYS A 224 -10.42 0.80 1.62
N LEU A 225 -11.54 1.47 1.36
CA LEU A 225 -12.13 2.42 2.30
C LEU A 225 -12.62 1.74 3.60
N CYS A 226 -13.18 0.53 3.54
CA CYS A 226 -13.51 -0.25 4.74
C CYS A 226 -12.26 -0.53 5.58
N ASN A 227 -11.17 -0.95 4.93
CA ASN A 227 -9.90 -1.17 5.62
C ASN A 227 -9.34 0.11 6.24
N LEU A 228 -9.42 1.24 5.53
CA LEU A 228 -9.03 2.54 6.05
C LEU A 228 -9.89 2.95 7.26
N ALA A 229 -11.22 2.83 7.17
CA ALA A 229 -12.14 3.11 8.28
C ALA A 229 -11.85 2.24 9.50
N SER A 230 -11.50 0.96 9.29
CA SER A 230 -11.17 0.01 10.36
C SER A 230 -9.96 0.45 11.20
N LEU A 231 -9.06 1.29 10.65
CA LEU A 231 -7.90 1.81 11.40
C LEU A 231 -8.31 2.72 12.56
N ARG A 232 -9.53 3.29 12.53
CA ARG A 232 -10.09 4.06 13.65
C ARG A 232 -10.77 3.22 14.73
N SER A 233 -10.90 1.91 14.52
CA SER A 233 -11.44 0.99 15.53
C SER A 233 -10.68 1.08 16.84
N ASN A 234 -11.42 1.17 17.94
CA ASN A 234 -10.86 1.16 19.29
C ASN A 234 -11.05 -0.21 19.98
N CYS A 235 -11.60 -1.21 19.30
CA CYS A 235 -11.85 -2.53 19.86
C CYS A 235 -10.55 -3.33 20.00
N MET A 236 -10.37 -3.96 21.16
CA MET A 236 -9.17 -4.76 21.47
C MET A 236 -9.15 -6.15 20.81
N LYS A 237 -10.26 -6.60 20.22
CA LYS A 237 -10.37 -7.95 19.65
C LYS A 237 -10.14 -7.99 18.13
N ARG A 238 -10.69 -7.03 17.38
CA ARG A 238 -10.59 -6.98 15.92
C ARG A 238 -10.85 -5.56 15.42
N ARG A 239 -10.21 -5.19 14.32
CA ARG A 239 -10.46 -3.94 13.58
C ARG A 239 -11.40 -4.22 12.41
N VAL A 240 -12.65 -3.79 12.54
CA VAL A 240 -13.69 -3.95 11.51
C VAL A 240 -14.07 -2.57 11.00
N GLY A 241 -14.23 -2.46 9.68
CA GLY A 241 -14.72 -1.26 9.01
C GLY A 241 -15.80 -1.61 8.00
N ALA A 242 -16.76 -0.72 7.85
CA ALA A 242 -17.88 -0.84 6.94
C ALA A 242 -18.14 0.49 6.22
N VAL A 243 -18.58 0.41 4.96
CA VAL A 243 -18.93 1.57 4.14
C VAL A 243 -20.26 1.28 3.47
N LEU A 244 -21.24 2.14 3.69
CA LEU A 244 -22.54 2.07 3.05
C LEU A 244 -22.54 2.99 1.83
N VAL A 245 -22.89 2.43 0.67
CA VAL A 245 -22.82 3.10 -0.63
C VAL A 245 -24.18 3.06 -1.30
N SER A 246 -24.56 4.13 -2.00
CA SER A 246 -25.65 4.14 -2.97
C SER A 246 -25.23 4.87 -4.22
N SER A 247 -25.47 4.28 -5.40
CA SER A 247 -25.13 4.88 -6.70
C SER A 247 -23.65 5.34 -6.76
N ASN A 248 -22.74 4.51 -6.25
CA ASN A 248 -21.31 4.77 -6.11
C ASN A 248 -20.95 6.01 -5.26
N ARG A 249 -21.87 6.48 -4.40
CA ARG A 249 -21.64 7.54 -3.42
C ARG A 249 -21.70 6.97 -2.01
N ILE A 250 -20.75 7.37 -1.19
CA ILE A 250 -20.70 6.96 0.22
C ILE A 250 -21.82 7.69 0.97
N LEU A 251 -22.69 6.93 1.62
CA LEU A 251 -23.73 7.44 2.51
C LEU A 251 -23.21 7.57 3.93
N ALA A 252 -22.49 6.56 4.41
CA ALA A 252 -21.91 6.52 5.74
C ALA A 252 -20.72 5.57 5.81
N THR A 253 -19.85 5.80 6.79
CA THR A 253 -18.75 4.90 7.16
C THR A 253 -18.91 4.51 8.62
N GLY A 254 -18.50 3.29 8.96
CA GLY A 254 -18.49 2.82 10.34
C GLY A 254 -17.23 2.01 10.64
N TYR A 255 -16.83 2.05 11.90
CA TYR A 255 -15.82 1.16 12.48
C TYR A 255 -16.33 0.64 13.82
N ASN A 256 -15.83 -0.51 14.27
CA ASN A 256 -16.29 -1.08 15.53
C ASN A 256 -15.63 -0.42 16.76
N GLY A 257 -16.40 -0.23 17.83
CA GLY A 257 -15.91 0.39 19.05
C GLY A 257 -17.02 0.66 20.08
N THR A 258 -16.63 1.12 21.27
CA THR A 258 -17.59 1.56 22.30
C THR A 258 -18.40 2.77 21.84
N PRO A 259 -19.64 2.95 22.33
CA PRO A 259 -20.48 4.10 22.04
C PRO A 259 -19.80 5.44 22.30
N SER A 260 -20.19 6.47 21.54
CA SER A 260 -19.73 7.83 21.73
C SER A 260 -20.01 8.32 23.15
N GLY A 261 -19.04 9.02 23.74
CA GLY A 261 -19.12 9.52 25.12
C GLY A 261 -18.69 8.52 26.20
N LEU A 262 -18.47 7.25 25.87
CA LEU A 262 -17.89 6.27 26.78
C LEU A 262 -16.37 6.15 26.62
N ARG A 263 -15.70 5.59 27.62
CA ARG A 263 -14.28 5.22 27.51
C ARG A 263 -14.11 4.25 26.34
N ASN A 264 -13.04 4.43 25.56
CA ASN A 264 -12.76 3.56 24.44
C ASN A 264 -12.48 2.11 24.90
N CYS A 265 -12.76 1.11 24.07
CA CYS A 265 -12.46 -0.27 24.42
C CYS A 265 -10.96 -0.48 24.71
N ASN A 266 -10.07 0.14 23.94
CA ASN A 266 -8.61 0.12 24.16
C ASN A 266 -8.15 0.93 25.40
N GLN A 267 -9.07 1.60 26.08
CA GLN A 267 -8.87 2.29 27.36
C GLN A 267 -9.59 1.55 28.51
N GLY A 268 -9.96 0.28 28.31
CA GLY A 268 -10.68 -0.51 29.31
C GLY A 268 -12.20 -0.30 29.31
N GLY A 269 -12.76 0.42 28.33
CA GLY A 269 -14.18 0.76 28.29
C GLY A 269 -15.15 -0.40 28.01
N CYS A 270 -14.65 -1.59 27.71
CA CYS A 270 -15.47 -2.78 27.54
C CYS A 270 -14.89 -3.95 28.33
N ALA A 271 -15.58 -4.36 29.39
CA ALA A 271 -15.10 -5.40 30.31
C ALA A 271 -14.91 -6.75 29.60
N ARG A 272 -15.86 -7.14 28.73
CA ARG A 272 -15.74 -8.35 27.92
C ARG A 272 -14.50 -8.35 27.04
N CYS A 273 -14.30 -7.28 26.26
CA CYS A 273 -13.17 -7.22 25.34
C CYS A 273 -11.82 -7.21 26.07
N ASN A 274 -11.79 -6.62 27.27
CA ASN A 274 -10.60 -6.54 28.13
C ASN A 274 -10.49 -7.72 29.12
N ASN A 275 -11.38 -8.72 29.06
CA ASN A 275 -11.39 -9.88 29.95
C ASN A 275 -11.50 -9.52 31.45
N THR A 276 -12.16 -8.40 31.78
CA THR A 276 -12.34 -7.90 33.14
C THR A 276 -13.76 -8.11 33.68
N LEU A 277 -14.54 -9.00 33.06
CA LEU A 277 -15.86 -9.35 33.57
C LEU A 277 -15.72 -10.08 34.91
N PRO A 278 -16.56 -9.76 35.90
CA PRO A 278 -16.59 -10.52 37.15
C PRO A 278 -17.09 -11.93 36.84
N THR A 279 -16.26 -12.95 37.07
CA THR A 279 -16.69 -14.35 37.00
C THR A 279 -17.76 -14.58 38.06
N SER A 280 -18.97 -14.99 37.66
CA SER A 280 -20.08 -15.30 38.57
C SER A 280 -19.88 -16.59 39.39
N THR A 281 -18.65 -17.10 39.50
CA THR A 281 -18.32 -18.27 40.33
C THR A 281 -17.01 -18.06 41.05
N SER A 282 -17.10 -18.13 42.37
CA SER A 282 -16.03 -18.08 43.39
C SER A 282 -15.00 -19.21 43.24
N THR A 283 -14.17 -19.20 42.20
CA THR A 283 -12.95 -20.01 42.17
C THR A 283 -11.77 -19.19 41.65
N ASN A 284 -10.74 -19.10 42.49
CA ASN A 284 -9.45 -18.45 42.25
C ASN A 284 -8.70 -19.07 41.06
N THR A 285 -9.18 -18.84 39.83
CA THR A 285 -8.47 -19.10 38.59
C THR A 285 -8.28 -17.79 37.85
N PRO A 286 -7.05 -17.25 37.76
CA PRO A 286 -6.80 -16.05 37.00
C PRO A 286 -6.90 -16.39 35.51
N ARG A 287 -7.69 -15.60 34.76
CA ARG A 287 -7.84 -15.58 33.28
C ARG A 287 -8.93 -16.46 32.62
N ALA A 288 -10.09 -16.66 33.23
CA ALA A 288 -11.28 -17.18 32.53
C ALA A 288 -12.11 -16.09 31.82
N GLY A 289 -11.49 -14.98 31.39
CA GLY A 289 -12.20 -13.89 30.72
C GLY A 289 -12.40 -14.20 29.23
N SER A 290 -13.64 -14.55 28.85
CA SER A 290 -14.36 -14.37 27.57
C SER A 290 -13.59 -13.98 26.29
N SER A 291 -12.41 -14.55 26.08
CA SER A 291 -11.56 -14.27 24.91
C SER A 291 -11.91 -15.15 23.71
N ALA A 292 -12.67 -16.22 23.93
CA ALA A 292 -13.12 -17.08 22.86
C ALA A 292 -14.08 -16.31 21.96
N CYS A 293 -13.84 -16.40 20.65
CA CYS A 293 -14.75 -15.89 19.63
C CYS A 293 -16.16 -16.45 19.88
N GLY A 294 -17.17 -15.57 19.93
CA GLY A 294 -18.57 -15.98 20.05
C GLY A 294 -19.12 -16.18 21.47
N GLN A 295 -18.33 -16.00 22.54
CA GLN A 295 -18.84 -16.12 23.92
C GLN A 295 -19.19 -14.76 24.55
N ASN A 296 -20.21 -14.76 25.42
CA ASN A 296 -20.75 -13.60 26.15
C ASN A 296 -20.95 -12.35 25.29
N LEU A 297 -21.49 -12.53 24.07
CA LEU A 297 -21.64 -11.45 23.08
C LEU A 297 -22.58 -10.33 23.57
N ASP A 298 -23.52 -10.67 24.42
CA ASP A 298 -24.47 -9.80 25.11
C ASP A 298 -23.80 -8.84 26.10
N GLU A 299 -22.66 -9.21 26.68
CA GLU A 299 -21.88 -8.37 27.58
C GLU A 299 -20.92 -7.42 26.83
N CYS A 300 -20.89 -7.47 25.50
CA CYS A 300 -20.06 -6.59 24.69
C CYS A 300 -20.69 -5.21 24.56
N LEU A 301 -19.97 -4.19 25.02
CA LEU A 301 -20.38 -2.79 24.84
C LEU A 301 -20.04 -2.24 23.46
N CYS A 302 -19.20 -2.91 22.67
CA CYS A 302 -18.79 -2.40 21.37
C CYS A 302 -19.90 -2.55 20.34
N LEU A 303 -20.20 -1.47 19.62
CA LEU A 303 -20.96 -1.49 18.38
C LEU A 303 -20.07 -2.01 17.25
N HIS A 304 -20.68 -2.75 16.34
CA HIS A 304 -20.07 -3.24 15.11
C HIS A 304 -19.96 -2.12 14.07
N ALA A 305 -19.09 -2.31 13.09
CA ALA A 305 -18.86 -1.31 12.05
C ALA A 305 -20.12 -1.09 11.19
N GLU A 306 -20.80 -2.19 10.86
CA GLU A 306 -22.05 -2.21 10.11
C GLU A 306 -23.14 -1.43 10.87
N GLU A 307 -23.23 -1.64 12.19
CA GLU A 307 -24.19 -0.93 13.05
C GLU A 307 -23.94 0.57 13.04
N ASN A 308 -22.68 1.00 13.22
CA ASN A 308 -22.33 2.41 13.19
C ASN A 308 -22.62 3.05 11.82
N ALA A 309 -22.32 2.36 10.72
CA ALA A 309 -22.64 2.86 9.38
C ALA A 309 -24.16 3.00 9.16
N LEU A 310 -24.96 2.05 9.64
CA LEU A 310 -26.42 2.09 9.53
C LEU A 310 -27.03 3.19 10.40
N LEU A 311 -26.52 3.38 11.63
CA LEU A 311 -26.98 4.41 12.55
C LEU A 311 -26.71 5.81 12.01
N GLU A 312 -25.54 6.03 11.42
CA GLU A 312 -25.15 7.32 10.83
C GLU A 312 -25.96 7.66 9.57
N ALA A 313 -26.18 6.68 8.69
CA ALA A 313 -26.95 6.90 7.48
C ALA A 313 -28.44 7.18 7.78
N GLY A 314 -29.02 6.39 8.69
CA GLY A 314 -30.46 6.36 8.94
C GLY A 314 -31.25 5.76 7.77
N ARG A 315 -32.34 5.05 8.07
CA ARG A 315 -33.13 4.30 7.07
C ARG A 315 -33.61 5.16 5.89
N ALA A 316 -33.98 6.41 6.13
CA ALA A 316 -34.53 7.29 5.09
C ALA A 316 -33.55 7.58 3.93
N LYS A 317 -32.23 7.49 4.17
CA LYS A 317 -31.20 7.74 3.14
C LYS A 317 -30.82 6.47 2.37
N ILE A 318 -31.31 5.30 2.79
CA ILE A 318 -30.96 4.01 2.19
C ILE A 318 -31.91 3.74 1.03
N SER A 319 -31.39 3.93 -0.19
CA SER A 319 -32.09 3.60 -1.43
C SER A 319 -32.15 2.09 -1.66
N SER A 320 -33.04 1.63 -2.55
CA SER A 320 -33.08 0.25 -3.04
C SER A 320 -31.75 -0.27 -3.61
N ASN A 321 -30.94 0.63 -4.16
CA ASN A 321 -29.65 0.31 -4.79
C ASN A 321 -28.47 0.46 -3.81
N ALA A 322 -28.72 0.37 -2.51
CA ALA A 322 -27.66 0.48 -1.52
C ALA A 322 -26.87 -0.83 -1.39
N THR A 323 -25.55 -0.69 -1.25
CA THR A 323 -24.61 -1.79 -1.02
C THR A 323 -23.83 -1.55 0.27
N MET A 324 -23.78 -2.56 1.13
CA MET A 324 -22.92 -2.56 2.31
C MET A 324 -21.60 -3.23 1.97
N TYR A 325 -20.49 -2.50 2.09
CA TYR A 325 -19.15 -3.04 2.01
C TYR A 325 -18.60 -3.24 3.42
N CYS A 326 -17.95 -4.39 3.69
CA CYS A 326 -17.34 -4.69 4.98
C CYS A 326 -15.97 -5.36 4.79
N ASN A 327 -14.97 -5.00 5.61
CA ASN A 327 -13.70 -5.73 5.57
C ASN A 327 -13.81 -7.16 6.12
N THR A 328 -14.81 -7.44 6.97
CA THR A 328 -15.09 -8.77 7.55
C THR A 328 -16.56 -9.13 7.27
N CYS A 329 -16.86 -10.41 7.05
CA CYS A 329 -18.23 -10.87 6.89
C CYS A 329 -19.13 -10.44 8.08
N PRO A 330 -20.33 -9.87 7.83
CA PRO A 330 -21.21 -9.42 8.89
C PRO A 330 -21.67 -10.55 9.84
N CYS A 331 -21.73 -10.23 11.13
CA CYS A 331 -22.30 -11.17 12.10
C CYS A 331 -23.83 -11.28 11.93
N LEU A 332 -24.45 -12.32 12.49
CA LEU A 332 -25.90 -12.53 12.39
C LEU A 332 -26.72 -11.32 12.88
N ARG A 333 -26.30 -10.66 13.97
CA ARG A 333 -26.99 -9.46 14.49
C ARG A 333 -26.92 -8.28 13.52
N CYS A 334 -25.79 -8.11 12.83
CA CYS A 334 -25.64 -7.08 11.81
C CYS A 334 -26.43 -7.45 10.55
N ALA A 335 -26.44 -8.72 10.14
CA ALA A 335 -27.20 -9.21 8.99
C ALA A 335 -28.69 -8.89 9.12
N VAL A 336 -29.29 -9.16 10.29
CA VAL A 336 -30.70 -8.81 10.57
C VAL A 336 -30.95 -7.30 10.41
N LYS A 337 -30.03 -6.46 10.87
CA LYS A 337 -30.15 -4.99 10.75
C LYS A 337 -29.98 -4.50 9.31
N ILE A 338 -29.05 -5.09 8.56
CA ILE A 338 -28.83 -4.81 7.13
C ILE A 338 -30.10 -5.15 6.34
N ILE A 339 -30.69 -6.33 6.57
CA ILE A 339 -31.95 -6.73 5.95
C ILE A 339 -33.07 -5.75 6.31
N GLN A 340 -33.24 -5.45 7.60
CA GLN A 340 -34.33 -4.60 8.08
C GLN A 340 -34.25 -3.16 7.55
N THR A 341 -33.06 -2.68 7.24
CA THR A 341 -32.83 -1.33 6.68
C THR A 341 -33.07 -1.25 5.17
N GLY A 342 -33.29 -2.38 4.49
CA GLY A 342 -33.65 -2.44 3.08
C GLY A 342 -32.46 -2.57 2.12
N ILE A 343 -31.26 -2.84 2.62
CA ILE A 343 -30.06 -3.07 1.80
C ILE A 343 -30.20 -4.40 1.05
N ARG A 344 -29.84 -4.40 -0.24
CA ARG A 344 -29.99 -5.57 -1.12
C ARG A 344 -28.68 -6.23 -1.54
N HIS A 345 -27.54 -5.57 -1.33
CA HIS A 345 -26.24 -6.11 -1.70
C HIS A 345 -25.23 -5.95 -0.54
N VAL A 346 -24.45 -6.99 -0.28
CA VAL A 346 -23.39 -7.02 0.72
C VAL A 346 -22.12 -7.58 0.08
N VAL A 347 -21.02 -6.84 0.20
CA VAL A 347 -19.70 -7.24 -0.32
C VAL A 347 -18.72 -7.27 0.84
N TYR A 348 -17.98 -8.37 1.01
CA TYR A 348 -17.03 -8.52 2.10
C TYR A 348 -15.67 -9.09 1.68
N GLN A 349 -14.62 -8.81 2.44
CA GLN A 349 -13.26 -9.30 2.14
C GLN A 349 -12.89 -10.56 2.94
N LEU A 350 -12.89 -10.48 4.27
CA LEU A 350 -12.40 -11.54 5.16
C LEU A 350 -13.55 -12.42 5.68
N GLU A 351 -13.31 -13.73 5.73
CA GLU A 351 -14.24 -14.70 6.31
C GLU A 351 -14.39 -14.54 7.82
N TYR A 352 -15.52 -15.03 8.33
CA TYR A 352 -15.81 -15.14 9.75
C TYR A 352 -16.41 -16.51 10.10
N SER A 353 -16.30 -16.91 11.36
CA SER A 353 -16.68 -18.26 11.81
C SER A 353 -18.18 -18.58 11.69
N MET A 354 -19.01 -17.65 11.20
CA MET A 354 -20.47 -17.74 11.13
C MET A 354 -21.04 -17.53 9.71
N ASP A 355 -20.20 -17.59 8.68
CA ASP A 355 -20.56 -17.18 7.32
C ASP A 355 -21.72 -17.97 6.72
N ALA A 356 -21.84 -19.27 7.01
CA ALA A 356 -22.91 -20.10 6.46
C ALA A 356 -24.31 -19.61 6.90
N ARG A 357 -24.48 -19.31 8.19
CA ARG A 357 -25.77 -18.86 8.74
C ARG A 357 -26.13 -17.45 8.28
N THR A 358 -25.14 -16.56 8.20
CA THR A 358 -25.31 -15.22 7.63
C THR A 358 -25.71 -15.29 6.15
N LYS A 359 -25.09 -16.17 5.36
CA LYS A 359 -25.46 -16.38 3.95
C LYS A 359 -26.89 -16.89 3.81
N THR A 360 -27.32 -17.85 4.63
CA THR A 360 -28.69 -18.38 4.59
C THR A 360 -29.74 -17.29 4.84
N ILE A 361 -29.58 -16.47 5.89
CA ILE A 361 -30.58 -15.43 6.20
C ILE A 361 -30.62 -14.31 5.14
N PHE A 362 -29.47 -13.97 4.55
CA PHE A 362 -29.45 -13.02 3.43
C PHE A 362 -30.16 -13.59 2.20
N GLN A 363 -29.93 -14.86 1.87
CA GLN A 363 -30.63 -15.54 0.77
C GLN A 363 -32.16 -15.56 0.98
N GLU A 364 -32.62 -15.94 2.17
CA GLU A 364 -34.06 -15.93 2.53
C GLU A 364 -34.69 -14.54 2.40
N ALA A 365 -33.93 -13.48 2.73
CA ALA A 365 -34.39 -12.10 2.63
C ALA A 365 -34.26 -11.48 1.23
N GLY A 366 -33.69 -12.20 0.26
CA GLY A 366 -33.38 -11.69 -1.08
C GLY A 366 -32.32 -10.58 -1.04
N VAL A 367 -31.27 -10.77 -0.25
CA VAL A 367 -30.07 -9.94 -0.19
C VAL A 367 -28.90 -10.73 -0.79
N GLU A 368 -28.28 -10.16 -1.82
CA GLU A 368 -27.10 -10.75 -2.44
C GLU A 368 -25.88 -10.52 -1.55
N ILE A 369 -25.14 -11.58 -1.24
CA ILE A 369 -23.88 -11.52 -0.51
C ILE A 369 -22.77 -12.18 -1.31
N ARG A 370 -21.66 -11.48 -1.48
CA ARG A 370 -20.47 -12.02 -2.15
C ARG A 370 -19.17 -11.62 -1.46
N GLN A 371 -18.20 -12.51 -1.56
CA GLN A 371 -16.84 -12.25 -1.12
C GLN A 371 -16.03 -11.66 -2.28
N CYS A 372 -15.19 -10.68 -1.98
CA CYS A 372 -14.27 -10.07 -2.93
C CYS A 372 -12.87 -10.07 -2.32
N HIS A 373 -11.92 -10.66 -3.05
CA HIS A 373 -10.51 -10.69 -2.66
C HIS A 373 -9.81 -9.46 -3.25
N LEU A 374 -9.09 -8.72 -2.40
CA LEU A 374 -8.25 -7.63 -2.87
C LEU A 374 -6.93 -8.21 -3.39
N ASP A 375 -6.56 -7.84 -4.60
CA ASP A 375 -5.22 -8.10 -5.13
C ASP A 375 -4.19 -7.39 -4.23
N ALA A 376 -3.17 -8.13 -3.80
CA ALA A 376 -2.09 -7.63 -2.95
C ALA A 376 -1.21 -6.61 -3.67
#